data_AF-A0A1G7U8Q2-F1
#
_entry.id   AF-A0A1G7U8Q2-F1
#
_cell.length_a   1.000
_cell.length_b   1.000
_cell.length_c   1.000
_cell.angle_alpha   90.00
_cell.angle_beta   90.00
_cell.angle_gamma   90.00
#
_symmetry.space_group_name_H-M   'P 1'
#
loop_
_entity.id
_entity.type
_entity.pdbx_description
1 polymer ?
#
loop_
_entity_poly.entity_id
_entity_poly.type
_entity_poly.pdbx_seq_one_letter_code
_entity_poly.pdbx_strand_id
1 'polypeptide(L)'
;MTKALIVVDVQVDFCEGGSLAVAGGAAVARAVTQHAGQGLERGEYAHVVATRDHHVDPGGHFSDSPDFLETWPRHCVVGTGGVELHPDLDRGLLRAVFDKGEHAAAYSGFEGAADGVGLADWLRQHGVDEVDVVGIATDHCVRATALDAVGAGFTTHVLLPLTAGVAEGSTEAALDQLRTAGVRLDGEPQRF
;
A
#
# COMPACT_ATOMS: atom_id res chain seq x y z
N MET A 1 -22.74 4.01 -5.27
CA MET A 1 -21.28 3.99 -5.34
C MET A 1 -20.80 3.15 -4.19
N THR A 2 -19.89 2.23 -4.47
CA THR A 2 -19.37 1.24 -3.53
C THR A 2 -17.88 1.54 -3.39
N LYS A 3 -17.48 1.92 -2.18
CA LYS A 3 -16.10 2.35 -1.92
C LYS A 3 -15.31 1.27 -1.19
N ALA A 4 -14.06 1.08 -1.58
CA ALA A 4 -13.11 0.27 -0.84
C ALA A 4 -11.93 1.09 -0.32
N LEU A 5 -11.37 0.69 0.82
CA LEU A 5 -10.07 1.16 1.30
C LEU A 5 -9.00 0.13 0.93
N ILE A 6 -7.95 0.57 0.24
CA ILE A 6 -6.77 -0.24 -0.10
C ILE A 6 -5.63 0.17 0.83
N VAL A 7 -5.24 -0.73 1.73
CA VAL A 7 -4.13 -0.56 2.67
C VAL A 7 -2.86 -1.14 2.07
N VAL A 8 -1.98 -0.27 1.58
CA VAL A 8 -0.77 -0.68 0.85
C VAL A 8 0.36 -0.96 1.83
N ASP A 9 0.81 -2.21 1.84
CA ASP A 9 2.11 -2.65 2.37
C ASP A 9 2.44 -2.13 3.79
N VAL A 10 1.46 -2.12 4.69
CA VAL A 10 1.69 -1.79 6.11
C VAL A 10 2.28 -3.01 6.81
N GLN A 11 3.53 -3.33 6.47
CA GLN A 11 4.28 -4.51 6.92
C GLN A 11 5.36 -4.15 7.95
N VAL A 12 5.80 -5.16 8.69
CA VAL A 12 6.85 -5.02 9.70
C VAL A 12 8.14 -4.47 9.09
N ASP A 13 8.59 -4.98 7.93
CA ASP A 13 9.84 -4.53 7.33
C ASP A 13 9.84 -3.07 6.87
N PHE A 14 8.66 -2.49 6.61
CA PHE A 14 8.50 -1.09 6.21
C PHE A 14 8.23 -0.15 7.40
N CYS A 15 8.16 -0.68 8.62
CA CYS A 15 7.99 0.11 9.83
C CYS A 15 9.28 0.15 10.67
N GLU A 16 9.31 0.99 11.70
CA GLU A 16 10.49 1.14 12.56
C GLU A 16 10.98 -0.19 13.15
N GLY A 17 12.26 -0.49 12.94
CA GLY A 17 12.89 -1.77 13.33
C GLY A 17 12.89 -2.83 12.23
N GLY A 18 12.17 -2.61 11.14
CA GLY A 18 12.18 -3.43 9.92
C GLY A 18 13.43 -3.22 9.06
N SER A 19 13.63 -4.11 8.08
CA SER A 19 14.83 -4.07 7.22
C SER A 19 14.82 -2.94 6.18
N LEU A 20 13.65 -2.39 5.84
CA LEU A 20 13.47 -1.24 4.94
C LEU A 20 12.50 -0.23 5.56
N ALA A 21 12.77 0.12 6.82
CA ALA A 21 11.90 0.97 7.62
C ALA A 21 11.67 2.36 7.00
N VAL A 22 10.40 2.78 6.94
CA VAL A 22 9.98 4.15 6.64
C VAL A 22 9.57 4.81 7.95
N ALA A 23 10.15 5.99 8.23
CA ALA A 23 9.82 6.74 9.43
C ALA A 23 8.32 7.04 9.49
N GLY A 24 7.68 6.72 10.61
CA GLY A 24 6.25 6.86 10.79
C GLY A 24 5.39 5.67 10.43
N GLY A 25 5.97 4.58 9.90
CA GLY A 25 5.23 3.40 9.47
C GLY A 25 4.34 2.81 10.57
N ALA A 26 4.86 2.70 11.81
CA ALA A 26 4.05 2.22 12.92
C ALA A 26 2.90 3.17 13.30
N ALA A 27 3.09 4.48 13.12
CA ALA A 27 2.02 5.46 13.34
C ALA A 27 0.93 5.36 12.26
N VAL A 28 1.31 5.14 11.00
CA VAL A 28 0.39 4.85 9.89
C VAL A 28 -0.42 3.59 10.19
N ALA A 29 0.20 2.51 10.67
CA ALA A 29 -0.52 1.27 11.01
C ALA A 29 -1.67 1.51 12.00
N ARG A 30 -1.41 2.23 13.09
CA ARG A 30 -2.46 2.59 14.08
C ARG A 30 -3.54 3.47 13.49
N ALA A 31 -3.14 4.50 12.72
CA ALA A 31 -4.07 5.46 12.15
C ALA A 31 -5.00 4.80 11.10
N VAL A 32 -4.46 3.90 10.28
CA VAL A 32 -5.21 3.12 9.30
C VAL A 32 -6.22 2.20 9.99
N THR A 33 -5.84 1.48 11.04
CA THR A 33 -6.79 0.66 11.83
C THR A 33 -7.96 1.49 12.33
N GLN A 34 -7.68 2.64 12.94
CA GLN A 34 -8.73 3.52 13.45
C GLN A 34 -9.63 4.02 12.33
N HIS A 35 -9.06 4.51 11.23
CA HIS A 35 -9.81 5.05 10.10
C HIS A 35 -10.68 3.99 9.41
N ALA A 36 -10.10 2.82 9.14
CA ALA A 36 -10.78 1.69 8.51
C ALA A 36 -11.96 1.19 9.37
N GLY A 37 -11.73 0.99 10.67
CA GLY A 37 -12.78 0.53 11.59
C GLY A 37 -13.94 1.52 11.66
N GLN A 38 -13.65 2.81 11.83
CA GLN A 38 -14.69 3.83 11.85
C GLN A 38 -15.41 3.99 10.50
N GLY A 39 -14.68 3.88 9.38
CA GLY A 39 -15.27 3.96 8.05
C GLY A 39 -16.21 2.79 7.76
N LEU A 40 -15.87 1.58 8.23
CA LEU A 40 -16.77 0.42 8.19
C LEU A 40 -18.01 0.63 9.06
N GLU A 41 -17.86 1.10 10.31
CA GLU A 41 -18.98 1.39 11.21
C GLU A 41 -19.95 2.44 10.65
N ARG A 42 -19.43 3.46 9.97
CA ARG A 42 -20.23 4.51 9.33
C ARG A 42 -20.82 4.10 7.97
N GLY A 43 -20.42 2.94 7.43
CA GLY A 43 -20.81 2.50 6.09
C GLY A 43 -20.17 3.31 4.96
N GLU A 44 -19.05 4.00 5.23
CA GLU A 44 -18.27 4.72 4.22
C GLU A 44 -17.49 3.76 3.32
N TYR A 45 -17.00 2.65 3.89
CA TYR A 45 -16.35 1.58 3.15
C TYR A 45 -17.25 0.35 3.14
N ALA A 46 -17.46 -0.20 1.94
CA ALA A 46 -18.05 -1.53 1.79
C ALA A 46 -17.00 -2.62 2.07
N HIS A 47 -15.74 -2.35 1.71
CA HIS A 47 -14.64 -3.29 1.84
C HIS A 47 -13.35 -2.59 2.27
N VAL A 48 -12.55 -3.27 3.09
CA VAL A 48 -11.16 -2.91 3.36
C VAL A 48 -10.30 -4.10 2.92
N VAL A 49 -9.28 -3.83 2.12
CA VAL A 49 -8.32 -4.83 1.64
C VAL A 49 -6.91 -4.34 1.89
N ALA A 50 -5.95 -5.27 1.95
CA ALA A 50 -4.54 -4.92 2.05
C ALA A 50 -3.72 -5.53 0.92
N THR A 51 -2.59 -4.91 0.61
CA THR A 51 -1.54 -5.52 -0.21
C THR A 51 -0.33 -5.83 0.66
N ARG A 52 0.51 -6.74 0.17
CA ARG A 52 1.69 -7.17 0.89
C ARG A 52 2.78 -7.55 -0.11
N ASP A 53 3.95 -6.94 0.01
CA ASP A 53 5.14 -7.48 -0.62
C ASP A 53 5.43 -8.86 -0.05
N HIS A 54 5.66 -9.82 -0.92
CA HIS A 54 5.75 -11.24 -0.56
C HIS A 54 6.85 -11.89 -1.39
N HIS A 55 8.12 -11.66 -1.04
CA HIS A 55 9.25 -12.03 -1.88
C HIS A 55 9.77 -13.45 -1.58
N VAL A 56 9.71 -14.35 -2.57
CA VAL A 56 10.31 -15.69 -2.50
C VAL A 56 11.73 -15.65 -3.07
N ASP A 57 11.85 -15.20 -4.32
CA ASP A 57 13.12 -14.96 -5.01
C ASP A 57 12.94 -13.93 -6.12
N PRO A 58 12.99 -12.62 -5.80
CA PRO A 58 12.73 -11.55 -6.77
C PRO A 58 13.99 -11.20 -7.60
N GLY A 59 15.04 -12.04 -7.56
CA GLY A 59 16.25 -11.87 -8.35
C GLY A 59 16.94 -10.52 -8.11
N GLY A 60 17.12 -9.74 -9.18
CA GLY A 60 17.85 -8.47 -9.17
C GLY A 60 17.22 -7.35 -8.32
N HIS A 61 16.01 -7.56 -7.79
CA HIS A 61 15.37 -6.64 -6.84
C HIS A 61 16.18 -6.49 -5.55
N PHE A 62 16.85 -7.56 -5.09
CA PHE A 62 17.66 -7.52 -3.88
C PHE A 62 19.14 -7.28 -4.17
N SER A 63 19.73 -6.35 -3.42
CA SER A 63 21.16 -6.03 -3.47
C SER A 63 21.73 -5.82 -2.07
N ASP A 64 22.96 -6.28 -1.84
CA ASP A 64 23.73 -5.95 -0.62
C ASP A 64 24.29 -4.51 -0.66
N SER A 65 24.18 -3.85 -1.82
CA SER A 65 24.53 -2.43 -2.02
C SER A 65 23.42 -1.77 -2.86
N PRO A 66 22.23 -1.56 -2.27
CA PRO A 66 21.06 -1.05 -2.98
C PRO A 66 21.24 0.41 -3.39
N ASP A 67 20.66 0.77 -4.53
CA ASP A 67 20.58 2.15 -5.02
C ASP A 67 19.32 2.89 -4.55
N PHE A 68 18.38 2.18 -3.92
CA PHE A 68 17.09 2.69 -3.44
C PHE A 68 16.24 3.31 -4.56
N LEU A 69 16.46 2.86 -5.80
CA LEU A 69 15.70 3.24 -6.98
C LEU A 69 15.12 1.99 -7.65
N GLU A 70 15.99 1.05 -8.05
CA GLU A 70 15.63 -0.21 -8.69
C GLU A 70 15.98 -1.41 -7.81
N THR A 71 16.90 -1.23 -6.87
CA THR A 71 17.43 -2.29 -6.01
C THR A 71 17.31 -1.91 -4.54
N TRP A 72 17.04 -2.92 -3.72
CA TRP A 72 16.66 -2.76 -2.32
C TRP A 72 17.40 -3.76 -1.42
N PRO A 73 17.59 -3.46 -0.12
CA PRO A 73 18.01 -4.50 0.82
C PRO A 73 16.94 -5.60 0.88
N ARG A 74 17.28 -6.79 1.38
CA ARG A 74 16.28 -7.85 1.56
C ARG A 74 15.19 -7.39 2.52
N HIS A 75 13.94 -7.49 2.08
CA HIS A 75 12.74 -7.11 2.83
C HIS A 75 11.60 -8.04 2.44
N CYS A 76 10.58 -8.13 3.29
CA CYS A 76 9.33 -8.84 3.04
C CYS A 76 9.51 -10.28 2.53
N VAL A 77 10.57 -10.95 3.01
CA VAL A 77 10.94 -12.29 2.55
C VAL A 77 9.99 -13.32 3.16
N VAL A 78 9.47 -14.22 2.33
CA VAL A 78 8.56 -15.28 2.77
C VAL A 78 9.19 -16.14 3.86
N GLY A 79 8.43 -16.39 4.93
CA GLY A 79 8.87 -17.17 6.10
C GLY A 79 9.64 -16.38 7.15
N THR A 80 9.83 -15.06 6.96
CA THR A 80 10.40 -14.16 7.99
C THR A 80 9.31 -13.44 8.77
N GLY A 81 9.67 -12.76 9.87
CA GLY A 81 8.72 -11.87 10.57
C GLY A 81 8.46 -10.56 9.83
N GLY A 82 9.39 -10.13 8.96
CA GLY A 82 9.34 -8.85 8.26
C GLY A 82 8.22 -8.76 7.21
N VAL A 83 7.85 -9.89 6.62
CA VAL A 83 6.76 -10.00 5.63
C VAL A 83 5.38 -9.84 6.25
N GLU A 84 5.21 -10.03 7.56
CA GLU A 84 3.90 -9.91 8.19
C GLU A 84 3.38 -8.47 8.17
N LEU A 85 2.05 -8.33 8.09
CA LEU A 85 1.40 -7.04 8.33
C LEU A 85 1.73 -6.57 9.75
N HIS A 86 1.98 -5.27 9.91
CA HIS A 86 2.36 -4.68 11.18
C HIS A 86 1.30 -4.97 12.25
N PRO A 87 1.67 -5.33 13.50
CA PRO A 87 0.72 -5.76 14.53
C PRO A 87 -0.31 -4.70 14.95
N ASP A 88 -0.01 -3.43 14.73
CA ASP A 88 -0.96 -2.33 14.95
C ASP A 88 -2.01 -2.19 13.83
N LEU A 89 -1.87 -2.91 12.71
CA LEU A 89 -2.90 -3.03 11.69
C LEU A 89 -3.88 -4.16 12.06
N ASP A 90 -5.14 -3.83 12.35
CA ASP A 90 -6.16 -4.82 12.70
C ASP A 90 -6.57 -5.66 11.48
N ARG A 91 -6.00 -6.87 11.40
CA ARG A 91 -6.27 -7.85 10.35
C ARG A 91 -7.74 -8.30 10.32
N GLY A 92 -8.49 -8.15 11.41
CA GLY A 92 -9.91 -8.48 11.48
C GLY A 92 -10.80 -7.57 10.61
N LEU A 93 -10.30 -6.40 10.23
CA LEU A 93 -10.99 -5.47 9.34
C LEU A 93 -10.83 -5.85 7.85
N LEU A 94 -9.81 -6.66 7.53
CA LEU A 94 -9.40 -6.94 6.16
C LEU A 94 -10.23 -8.07 5.55
N ARG A 95 -10.83 -7.79 4.40
CA ARG A 95 -11.59 -8.78 3.64
C ARG A 95 -10.69 -9.72 2.83
N ALA A 96 -9.57 -9.21 2.35
CA ALA A 96 -8.57 -9.94 1.55
C ALA A 96 -7.20 -9.27 1.68
N VAL A 97 -6.14 -10.06 1.48
CA VAL A 97 -4.75 -9.60 1.39
C VAL A 97 -4.18 -10.07 0.06
N PHE A 98 -3.65 -9.14 -0.73
CA PHE A 98 -3.11 -9.39 -2.07
C PHE A 98 -1.59 -9.41 -2.01
N ASP A 99 -1.01 -10.59 -2.17
CA ASP A 99 0.44 -10.77 -2.18
C ASP A 99 1.00 -10.41 -3.56
N LYS A 100 2.08 -9.61 -3.60
CA LYS A 100 2.77 -9.19 -4.82
C LYS A 100 4.28 -9.43 -4.72
N GLY A 101 4.92 -9.62 -5.88
CA GLY A 101 6.38 -9.63 -5.97
C GLY A 101 7.08 -10.96 -5.66
N GLU A 102 6.40 -12.11 -5.71
CA GLU A 102 7.02 -13.41 -5.35
C GLU A 102 8.32 -13.72 -6.10
N HIS A 103 8.35 -13.40 -7.40
CA HIS A 103 9.45 -13.76 -8.30
C HIS A 103 9.95 -12.59 -9.16
N ALA A 104 9.55 -11.37 -8.84
CA ALA A 104 9.98 -10.14 -9.53
C ALA A 104 9.73 -8.92 -8.61
N ALA A 105 10.32 -7.77 -8.96
CA ALA A 105 9.91 -6.51 -8.36
C ALA A 105 8.43 -6.24 -8.68
N ALA A 106 7.66 -5.82 -7.69
CA ALA A 106 6.27 -5.40 -7.85
C ALA A 106 6.04 -4.17 -6.97
N TYR A 107 5.42 -3.13 -7.54
CA TYR A 107 5.20 -1.88 -6.82
C TYR A 107 3.70 -1.64 -6.63
N SER A 108 2.89 -1.92 -7.64
CA SER A 108 1.46 -1.67 -7.59
C SER A 108 0.73 -2.83 -6.91
N GLY A 109 -0.22 -2.51 -6.04
CA GLY A 109 -1.17 -3.46 -5.48
C GLY A 109 -1.97 -4.22 -6.54
N PHE A 110 -2.10 -3.65 -7.75
CA PHE A 110 -2.78 -4.27 -8.88
C PHE A 110 -2.00 -5.43 -9.51
N GLU A 111 -0.72 -5.57 -9.17
CA GLU A 111 0.10 -6.74 -9.53
C GLU A 111 -0.12 -7.91 -8.55
N GLY A 112 -0.78 -7.65 -7.41
CA GLY A 112 -1.02 -8.64 -6.36
C GLY A 112 -2.25 -9.51 -6.60
N ALA A 113 -2.23 -10.70 -6.00
CA ALA A 113 -3.33 -11.66 -6.06
C ALA A 113 -3.68 -12.23 -4.68
N ALA A 114 -4.96 -12.53 -4.49
CA ALA A 114 -5.50 -13.25 -3.33
C ALA A 114 -6.27 -14.47 -3.85
N ASP A 115 -5.90 -15.68 -3.44
CA ASP A 115 -6.49 -16.94 -3.92
C ASP A 115 -6.55 -17.04 -5.46
N GLY A 116 -5.52 -16.52 -6.15
CA GLY A 116 -5.43 -16.49 -7.61
C GLY A 116 -6.28 -15.41 -8.30
N VAL A 117 -6.94 -14.52 -7.54
CA VAL A 117 -7.72 -13.40 -8.08
C VAL A 117 -6.94 -12.09 -7.89
N GLY A 118 -6.71 -11.37 -8.99
CA GLY A 118 -6.05 -10.06 -8.95
C GLY A 118 -6.92 -8.97 -8.31
N LEU A 119 -6.28 -7.94 -7.74
CA LEU A 119 -6.97 -6.86 -7.03
C LEU A 119 -8.08 -6.19 -7.85
N ALA A 120 -7.82 -5.84 -9.12
CA ALA A 120 -8.84 -5.21 -9.98
C ALA A 120 -10.08 -6.09 -10.17
N ASP A 121 -9.88 -7.38 -10.43
CA ASP A 121 -10.98 -8.31 -10.65
C ASP A 121 -11.76 -8.54 -9.36
N TRP A 122 -11.06 -8.63 -8.23
CA TRP A 122 -11.69 -8.73 -6.93
C TRP A 122 -12.57 -7.51 -6.64
N LEU A 123 -12.04 -6.29 -6.82
CA LEU A 123 -12.79 -5.04 -6.61
C LEU A 123 -14.05 -4.98 -7.50
N ARG A 124 -13.94 -5.34 -8.78
CA ARG A 124 -15.09 -5.35 -9.71
C ARG A 124 -16.13 -6.41 -9.37
N GLN A 125 -15.70 -7.61 -8.97
CA GLN A 125 -16.62 -8.66 -8.52
C GLN A 125 -17.41 -8.24 -7.27
N HIS A 126 -16.84 -7.35 -6.45
CA HIS A 126 -17.48 -6.78 -5.27
C HIS A 126 -18.20 -5.45 -5.58
N GLY A 127 -18.32 -5.07 -6.85
CA GLY A 127 -19.07 -3.89 -7.29
C GLY A 127 -18.47 -2.56 -6.87
N VAL A 128 -17.16 -2.52 -6.56
CA VAL A 128 -16.43 -1.31 -6.17
C VAL A 128 -16.24 -0.40 -7.39
N ASP A 129 -16.50 0.90 -7.22
CA ASP A 129 -16.31 1.94 -8.23
C ASP A 129 -15.42 3.11 -7.76
N GLU A 130 -15.16 3.20 -6.44
CA GLU A 130 -14.29 4.19 -5.81
C GLU A 130 -13.31 3.52 -4.84
N VAL A 131 -12.06 3.98 -4.80
CA VAL A 131 -11.02 3.50 -3.89
C VAL A 131 -10.32 4.65 -3.19
N ASP A 132 -10.15 4.51 -1.87
CA ASP A 132 -9.20 5.31 -1.10
C ASP A 132 -7.93 4.48 -0.90
N VAL A 133 -6.76 5.07 -1.15
CA VAL A 133 -5.45 4.41 -1.02
C VAL A 133 -4.67 5.02 0.14
N VAL A 134 -4.14 4.16 1.01
CA VAL A 134 -3.35 4.51 2.21
C VAL A 134 -2.18 3.54 2.36
N GLY A 135 -1.26 3.80 3.30
CA GLY A 135 -0.17 2.88 3.62
C GLY A 135 1.21 3.39 3.21
N ILE A 136 2.10 2.47 2.82
CA ILE A 136 3.55 2.72 2.71
C ILE A 136 4.09 2.16 1.38
N ALA A 137 5.03 2.79 0.69
CA ALA A 137 5.46 4.18 0.85
C ALA A 137 4.72 5.11 -0.12
N THR A 138 4.45 6.36 0.29
CA THR A 138 3.74 7.38 -0.49
C THR A 138 4.31 7.55 -1.91
N ASP A 139 5.64 7.53 -2.02
CA ASP A 139 6.44 7.75 -3.23
C ASP A 139 6.71 6.50 -4.08
N HIS A 140 6.34 5.33 -3.59
CA HIS A 140 6.53 4.04 -4.25
C HIS A 140 5.21 3.31 -4.43
N CYS A 141 4.90 2.32 -3.59
CA CYS A 141 3.78 1.42 -3.76
C CYS A 141 2.42 2.12 -3.69
N VAL A 142 2.26 3.12 -2.81
CA VAL A 142 1.02 3.92 -2.74
C VAL A 142 0.80 4.67 -4.04
N ARG A 143 1.84 5.33 -4.55
CA ARG A 143 1.79 6.04 -5.84
C ARG A 143 1.44 5.10 -6.98
N ALA A 144 2.17 3.99 -7.12
CA ALA A 144 1.96 3.02 -8.20
C ALA A 144 0.53 2.44 -8.15
N THR A 145 0.06 2.05 -6.97
CA THR A 145 -1.29 1.52 -6.76
C THR A 145 -2.36 2.54 -7.13
N ALA A 146 -2.21 3.80 -6.73
CA ALA A 146 -3.18 4.85 -7.05
C ALA A 146 -3.20 5.20 -8.55
N LEU A 147 -2.05 5.22 -9.22
CA LEU A 147 -1.99 5.42 -10.67
C LEU A 147 -2.66 4.28 -11.43
N ASP A 148 -2.44 3.03 -11.02
CA ASP A 148 -3.09 1.87 -11.63
C ASP A 148 -4.59 1.81 -11.32
N ALA A 149 -5.03 2.27 -10.14
CA ALA A 149 -6.45 2.40 -9.83
C ALA A 149 -7.16 3.34 -10.82
N VAL A 150 -6.54 4.49 -11.12
CA VAL A 150 -7.03 5.41 -12.16
C VAL A 150 -7.01 4.73 -13.53
N GLY A 151 -5.91 4.08 -13.90
CA GLY A 151 -5.78 3.36 -15.18
C GLY A 151 -6.82 2.24 -15.34
N ALA A 152 -7.22 1.61 -14.24
CA ALA A 152 -8.26 0.58 -14.19
C ALA A 152 -9.69 1.14 -14.14
N GLY A 153 -9.85 2.46 -14.07
CA GLY A 153 -11.13 3.17 -14.15
C GLY A 153 -11.83 3.40 -12.80
N PHE A 154 -11.14 3.27 -11.68
CA PHE A 154 -11.69 3.58 -10.35
C PHE A 154 -11.58 5.07 -10.04
N THR A 155 -12.62 5.64 -9.43
CA THR A 155 -12.47 6.96 -8.78
C THR A 155 -11.48 6.79 -7.64
N THR A 156 -10.35 7.51 -7.68
CA THR A 156 -9.21 7.21 -6.80
C THR A 156 -8.84 8.42 -5.96
N HIS A 157 -8.80 8.22 -4.65
CA HIS A 157 -8.24 9.18 -3.71
C HIS A 157 -7.04 8.59 -2.96
N VAL A 158 -6.12 9.45 -2.53
CA VAL A 158 -5.05 9.09 -1.59
C VAL A 158 -5.23 9.94 -0.33
N LEU A 159 -5.35 9.28 0.82
CA LEU A 159 -5.53 9.96 2.11
C LEU A 159 -4.14 10.19 2.73
N LEU A 160 -3.55 11.35 2.43
CA LEU A 160 -2.14 11.63 2.74
C LEU A 160 -1.77 11.53 4.23
N PRO A 161 -2.63 11.92 5.19
CA PRO A 161 -2.36 11.70 6.62
C PRO A 161 -2.23 10.23 7.01
N LEU A 162 -2.66 9.30 6.16
CA LEU A 162 -2.59 7.85 6.37
C LEU A 162 -1.50 7.20 5.50
N THR A 163 -0.50 7.99 5.09
CA THR A 163 0.65 7.51 4.32
C THR A 163 1.97 7.94 4.95
N ALA A 164 3.04 7.21 4.66
CA ALA A 164 4.41 7.58 4.99
C ALA A 164 5.29 7.49 3.75
N GLY A 165 6.04 8.56 3.44
CA GLY A 165 6.96 8.62 2.30
C GLY A 165 8.39 8.32 2.71
N VAL A 166 9.21 7.80 1.79
CA VAL A 166 10.62 7.48 2.05
C VAL A 166 11.45 8.75 2.22
N ALA A 167 11.30 9.71 1.31
CA ALA A 167 12.01 10.98 1.37
C ALA A 167 11.14 12.15 0.87
N GLU A 168 11.41 13.36 1.36
CA GLU A 168 10.62 14.56 1.02
C GLU A 168 10.58 14.81 -0.49
N GLY A 169 11.74 14.82 -1.17
CA GLY A 169 11.81 15.11 -2.60
C GLY A 169 11.12 14.07 -3.50
N SER A 170 11.25 12.77 -3.19
CA SER A 170 10.54 11.72 -3.94
C SER A 170 9.03 11.73 -3.64
N THR A 171 8.65 12.07 -2.41
CA THR A 171 7.25 12.28 -2.02
C THR A 171 6.64 13.42 -2.80
N GLU A 172 7.26 14.60 -2.84
CA GLU A 172 6.75 15.74 -3.61
C GLU A 172 6.55 15.39 -5.10
N ALA A 173 7.53 14.74 -5.72
CA ALA A 173 7.43 14.29 -7.10
C ALA A 173 6.28 13.28 -7.30
N ALA A 174 6.06 12.37 -6.36
CA ALA A 174 4.96 11.42 -6.40
C ALA A 174 3.60 12.12 -6.28
N LEU A 175 3.46 13.11 -5.39
CA LEU A 175 2.22 13.88 -5.27
C LEU A 175 1.87 14.62 -6.57
N ASP A 176 2.86 15.17 -7.26
CA ASP A 176 2.64 15.84 -8.56
C ASP A 176 2.22 14.86 -9.67
N GLN A 177 2.81 13.65 -9.70
CA GLN A 177 2.37 12.59 -10.60
C GLN A 177 0.92 12.18 -10.33
N LEU A 178 0.55 12.01 -9.06
CA LEU A 178 -0.81 11.66 -8.65
C LEU A 178 -1.83 12.74 -9.05
N ARG A 179 -1.53 14.02 -8.78
CA ARG A 179 -2.37 15.15 -9.21
C ARG A 179 -2.55 15.19 -10.72
N THR A 180 -1.46 14.98 -11.47
CA THR A 180 -1.47 15.00 -12.93
C THR A 180 -2.33 13.87 -13.51
N ALA A 181 -2.33 12.70 -12.87
CA ALA A 181 -3.15 11.57 -13.24
C ALA A 181 -4.64 11.72 -12.84
N GLY A 182 -5.00 12.78 -12.10
CA GLY A 182 -6.37 13.00 -11.64
C GLY A 182 -6.74 12.28 -10.35
N VAL A 183 -5.75 11.77 -9.60
CA VAL A 183 -5.97 11.26 -8.23
C VAL A 183 -6.29 12.44 -7.32
N ARG A 184 -7.34 12.31 -6.52
CA ARG A 184 -7.65 13.30 -5.49
C ARG A 184 -6.75 13.07 -4.28
N LEU A 185 -6.06 14.11 -3.84
CA LEU A 185 -5.24 14.08 -2.64
C LEU A 185 -5.98 14.76 -1.50
N ASP A 186 -6.19 14.05 -0.39
CA ASP A 186 -6.86 14.59 0.80
C ASP A 186 -5.87 14.73 1.96
N GLY A 187 -5.77 15.96 2.49
CA GLY A 187 -4.86 16.30 3.60
C GLY A 187 -3.42 16.53 3.16
N GLU A 188 -2.48 16.38 4.10
CA GLU A 188 -1.04 16.53 3.89
C GLU A 188 -0.32 15.27 4.41
N PRO A 189 0.83 14.88 3.83
CA PRO A 189 1.60 13.74 4.31
C PRO A 189 2.09 13.96 5.74
N GLN A 190 2.27 12.89 6.51
CA GLN A 190 2.91 13.00 7.81
C GLN A 190 4.38 13.44 7.64
N ARG A 191 4.81 14.40 8.46
CA ARG A 191 6.19 14.87 8.54
C ARG A 191 6.78 14.37 9.86
N PHE A 192 7.85 13.58 9.78
CA PHE A 192 8.55 13.01 10.94
C PHE A 192 9.96 13.56 11.05
#